data_AF-A0AAV4AJP9-F1
#
_entry.id   AF-A0AAV4AJP9-F1
#
_cell.length_a   1.000
_cell.length_b   1.000
_cell.length_c   1.000
_cell.angle_alpha   90.00
_cell.angle_beta   90.00
_cell.angle_gamma   90.00
#
_symmetry.space_group_name_H-M   'P 1'
#
loop_
_entity.id
_entity.type
_entity.pdbx_description
1 polymer ?
#
loop_
_entity_poly.entity_id
_entity_poly.type
_entity_poly.pdbx_seq_one_letter_code
_entity_poly.pdbx_strand_id
1 'polypeptide(L)'
;MEDKVESQVYALGNGLEDMIDAKLSALQLRIESTIYSLENRIEDKIDAKISLANTDNTHDRMIQRRSTGKVDFQHDWETYEKGFGTLDEEFWLGNEQIHAFTSSGTWELRVERKRCICAIQ
;
A
#
# COMPACT_ATOMS: atom_id res chain seq x y z
N MET A 1 -2.58 -0.95 70.63
CA MET A 1 -2.95 -2.18 69.90
C MET A 1 -3.49 -1.82 68.52
N GLU A 2 -4.27 -0.74 68.43
CA GLU A 2 -4.82 -0.15 67.20
C GLU A 2 -3.75 0.22 66.15
N ASP A 3 -2.64 0.88 66.52
CA ASP A 3 -1.57 1.26 65.58
C ASP A 3 -0.96 0.09 64.78
N LYS A 4 -0.87 -1.10 65.41
CA LYS A 4 -0.32 -2.30 64.76
C LYS A 4 -1.31 -2.90 63.77
N VAL A 5 -2.61 -2.77 64.04
CA VAL A 5 -3.69 -3.22 63.15
C VAL A 5 -3.81 -2.30 61.96
N GLU A 6 -3.76 -0.97 62.15
CA GLU A 6 -3.76 0.00 61.05
C GLU A 6 -2.56 -0.17 60.12
N SER A 7 -1.36 -0.39 60.67
CA SER A 7 -0.16 -0.67 59.87
C SER A 7 -0.29 -1.96 59.04
N GLN A 8 -0.93 -3.00 59.59
CA GLN A 8 -1.20 -4.25 58.86
C GLN A 8 -2.25 -4.07 57.77
N VAL A 9 -3.34 -3.33 58.04
CA VAL A 9 -4.38 -3.04 57.05
C VAL A 9 -3.79 -2.22 55.89
N TYR A 10 -2.92 -1.25 56.18
CA TYR A 10 -2.23 -0.45 55.17
C TYR A 10 -1.28 -1.31 54.30
N ALA A 11 -0.49 -2.18 54.93
CA ALA A 11 0.40 -3.09 54.20
C ALA A 11 -0.37 -4.08 53.30
N LEU A 12 -1.52 -4.58 53.78
CA LEU A 12 -2.41 -5.43 52.99
C LEU A 12 -3.07 -4.67 51.84
N GLY A 13 -3.46 -3.41 52.06
CA GLY A 13 -4.01 -2.53 51.03
C GLY A 13 -3.02 -2.31 49.88
N ASN A 14 -1.80 -1.87 50.20
CA ASN A 14 -0.76 -1.66 49.19
C ASN A 14 -0.39 -2.97 48.46
N GLY A 15 -0.29 -4.08 49.19
CA GLY A 15 0.00 -5.37 48.56
C GLY A 15 -1.09 -5.84 47.60
N LEU A 16 -2.36 -5.51 47.88
CA LEU A 16 -3.47 -5.79 46.96
C LEU A 16 -3.43 -4.88 45.73
N GLU A 17 -3.12 -3.60 45.92
CA GLU A 17 -2.98 -2.62 44.84
C GLU A 17 -1.83 -2.99 43.90
N ASP A 18 -0.66 -3.35 44.44
CA ASP A 18 0.48 -3.88 43.68
C ASP A 18 0.11 -5.15 42.89
N MET A 19 -0.68 -6.04 43.47
CA MET A 19 -1.16 -7.25 42.80
C MET A 19 -2.14 -6.93 41.67
N ILE A 20 -3.03 -5.97 41.86
CA ILE A 20 -3.96 -5.50 40.83
C ILE A 20 -3.17 -4.88 39.69
N ASP A 21 -2.21 -4.00 39.98
CA ASP A 21 -1.39 -3.33 38.98
C ASP A 21 -0.50 -4.30 38.20
N ALA A 22 0.09 -5.29 38.87
CA ALA A 22 0.84 -6.34 38.20
C ALA A 22 -0.05 -7.18 37.27
N LYS A 23 -1.29 -7.48 37.68
CA LYS A 23 -2.26 -8.22 36.86
C LYS A 23 -2.75 -7.39 35.68
N LEU A 24 -3.05 -6.11 35.90
CA LEU A 24 -3.45 -5.17 34.85
C LEU A 24 -2.35 -5.01 33.82
N SER A 25 -1.10 -4.80 34.26
CA SER A 25 0.06 -4.69 33.39
C SER A 25 0.28 -5.95 32.54
N ALA A 26 0.18 -7.14 33.16
CA ALA A 26 0.34 -8.41 32.44
C ALA A 26 -0.76 -8.65 31.41
N LEU A 27 -2.01 -8.29 31.72
CA LEU A 27 -3.13 -8.37 30.78
C LEU A 27 -2.96 -7.39 29.64
N GLN A 28 -2.51 -6.17 29.94
CA GLN A 28 -2.30 -5.13 28.94
C GLN A 28 -1.21 -5.52 27.95
N LEU A 29 -0.07 -6.04 28.42
CA LEU A 29 0.98 -6.59 27.56
C LEU A 29 0.48 -7.72 26.64
N ARG A 30 -0.42 -8.57 27.15
CA ARG A 30 -0.99 -9.66 26.35
C ARG A 30 -1.97 -9.15 25.30
N ILE A 31 -2.73 -8.11 25.60
CA ILE A 31 -3.62 -7.44 24.65
C ILE A 31 -2.79 -6.73 23.57
N GLU A 32 -1.80 -5.94 23.94
CA GLU A 32 -0.92 -5.21 23.02
C GLU A 32 -0.19 -6.16 22.07
N SER A 33 0.37 -7.26 22.59
CA SER A 33 1.01 -8.29 21.76
C SER A 33 0.02 -8.94 20.78
N THR A 34 -1.22 -9.17 21.21
CA THR A 34 -2.25 -9.74 20.34
C THR A 34 -2.65 -8.76 19.25
N ILE A 35 -2.88 -7.49 19.60
CA ILE A 35 -3.19 -6.41 18.66
C ILE A 35 -2.09 -6.32 17.60
N TYR A 36 -0.83 -6.25 18.02
CA TYR A 36 0.31 -6.19 17.11
C TYR A 36 0.33 -7.36 16.12
N SER A 37 0.07 -8.59 16.58
CA SER A 37 0.02 -9.76 15.70
C SER A 37 -1.16 -9.71 14.71
N LEU A 38 -2.27 -9.08 15.08
CA LEU A 38 -3.45 -8.95 14.24
C LEU A 38 -3.27 -7.82 13.23
N GLU A 39 -2.68 -6.71 13.63
CA GLU A 39 -2.33 -5.58 12.75
C GLU A 39 -1.41 -6.06 11.62
N ASN A 40 -0.31 -6.76 11.93
CA ASN A 40 0.58 -7.33 10.90
C ASN A 40 -0.17 -8.29 9.96
N ARG A 41 -1.07 -9.14 10.48
CA ARG A 41 -1.87 -10.05 9.65
C ARG A 41 -2.90 -9.34 8.79
N ILE A 42 -3.41 -8.19 9.24
CA ILE A 42 -4.31 -7.34 8.48
C ILE A 42 -3.52 -6.64 7.39
N GLU A 43 -2.35 -6.09 7.70
CA GLU A 43 -1.43 -5.48 6.73
C GLU A 43 -1.05 -6.46 5.62
N ASP A 44 -0.59 -7.67 5.96
CA ASP A 44 -0.28 -8.72 4.97
C ASP A 44 -1.47 -9.05 4.06
N LYS A 45 -2.69 -9.08 4.63
CA LYS A 45 -3.91 -9.36 3.87
C LYS A 45 -4.36 -8.17 3.05
N ILE A 46 -4.15 -6.95 3.53
CA ILE A 46 -4.41 -5.72 2.80
C ILE A 46 -3.43 -5.65 1.63
N ASP A 47 -2.15 -5.90 1.83
CA ASP A 47 -1.14 -5.88 0.77
C ASP A 47 -1.37 -6.99 -0.26
N ALA A 48 -1.75 -8.20 0.18
CA ALA A 48 -2.15 -9.26 -0.73
C ALA A 48 -3.42 -8.90 -1.52
N LYS A 49 -4.41 -8.27 -0.87
CA LYS A 49 -5.66 -7.86 -1.51
C LYS A 49 -5.49 -6.61 -2.37
N ILE A 50 -4.59 -5.70 -2.04
CA ILE A 50 -4.19 -4.56 -2.88
C ILE A 50 -3.40 -5.07 -4.06
N SER A 51 -2.50 -6.04 -3.89
CA SER A 51 -1.81 -6.69 -5.01
C SER A 51 -2.78 -7.39 -5.95
N LEU A 52 -3.85 -8.01 -5.42
CA LEU A 52 -4.90 -8.65 -6.21
C LEU A 52 -5.92 -7.65 -6.79
N ALA A 53 -6.24 -6.57 -6.08
CA ALA A 53 -7.15 -5.51 -6.55
C ALA A 53 -6.46 -4.58 -7.56
N ASN A 54 -5.13 -4.45 -7.48
CA ASN A 54 -4.29 -3.86 -8.53
C ASN A 54 -4.16 -4.79 -9.75
N THR A 55 -4.67 -6.02 -9.65
CA THR A 55 -4.93 -6.90 -10.79
C THR A 55 -6.42 -6.93 -11.19
N ASP A 56 -7.26 -6.06 -10.62
CA ASP A 56 -8.68 -5.88 -10.97
C ASP A 56 -9.04 -4.43 -11.37
N ASN A 57 -8.04 -3.58 -11.58
CA ASN A 57 -8.05 -2.50 -12.57
C ASN A 57 -7.36 -2.94 -13.88
N THR A 58 -7.33 -4.24 -14.14
CA THR A 58 -7.04 -4.89 -15.45
C THR A 58 -8.16 -4.59 -16.46
N HIS A 59 -8.47 -3.31 -16.66
CA HIS A 59 -9.29 -2.87 -17.78
C HIS A 59 -8.49 -2.14 -18.84
N ASP A 60 -7.28 -1.64 -18.55
CA ASP A 60 -6.45 -1.01 -19.56
C ASP A 60 -4.97 -1.35 -19.31
N ARG A 61 -4.44 -2.32 -20.06
CA ARG A 61 -2.97 -2.44 -20.22
C ARG A 61 -2.50 -1.17 -20.93
N MET A 62 -1.98 -0.22 -20.17
CA MET A 62 -1.53 1.07 -20.72
C MET A 62 -0.25 0.86 -21.53
N ILE A 63 -0.36 0.99 -22.86
CA ILE A 63 0.78 0.85 -23.78
C ILE A 63 1.57 2.15 -23.96
N GLN A 64 0.93 3.29 -23.71
CA GLN A 64 1.49 4.62 -23.92
C GLN A 64 0.86 5.63 -22.96
N ARG A 65 1.68 6.54 -22.43
CA ARG A 65 1.19 7.72 -21.71
C ARG A 65 1.95 8.99 -22.12
N ARG A 66 1.21 10.07 -22.36
CA ARG A 66 1.72 11.43 -22.60
C ARG A 66 1.06 12.39 -21.61
N SER A 67 1.83 13.30 -21.02
CA SER A 67 1.35 14.22 -19.99
C SER A 67 2.03 15.58 -20.04
N THR A 68 3.36 15.62 -19.92
CA THR A 68 4.13 16.85 -19.73
C THR A 68 4.96 17.26 -20.95
N GLY A 69 5.18 16.35 -21.90
CA GLY A 69 6.04 16.57 -23.06
C GLY A 69 7.53 16.63 -22.73
N LYS A 70 7.95 16.08 -21.59
CA LYS A 70 9.34 16.05 -21.15
C LYS A 70 10.14 14.93 -21.81
N VAL A 71 9.47 13.82 -22.15
CA VAL A 71 10.09 12.69 -22.83
C VAL A 71 9.97 12.91 -24.33
N ASP A 72 11.09 12.80 -25.04
CA ASP A 72 11.09 12.83 -26.50
C ASP A 72 10.45 11.54 -27.02
N PHE A 73 9.66 11.66 -28.08
CA PHE A 73 9.09 10.51 -28.78
C PHE A 73 9.67 10.39 -30.19
N GLN A 74 10.62 11.24 -30.58
CA GLN A 74 11.32 11.11 -31.85
C GLN A 74 12.50 10.13 -31.70
N HIS A 75 12.17 8.85 -31.63
CA HIS A 75 13.13 7.76 -31.51
C HIS A 75 13.22 6.91 -32.78
N ASP A 76 14.31 6.15 -32.90
CA ASP A 76 14.54 5.16 -33.95
C ASP A 76 13.73 3.87 -33.71
N TRP A 77 13.69 2.99 -34.71
CA TRP A 77 12.90 1.77 -34.67
C TRP A 77 13.29 0.84 -33.50
N GLU A 78 14.59 0.68 -33.24
CA GLU A 78 15.08 -0.23 -32.19
C GLU A 78 14.60 0.22 -30.80
N THR A 79 14.59 1.54 -30.57
CA THR A 79 14.07 2.13 -29.32
C THR A 79 12.56 1.92 -29.18
N TYR A 80 11.80 2.02 -30.27
CA TYR A 80 10.36 1.71 -30.27
C TYR A 80 10.06 0.22 -30.08
N GLU A 81 10.93 -0.67 -30.56
CA GLU A 81 10.82 -2.11 -30.37
C GLU A 81 10.96 -2.49 -28.89
N LYS A 82 11.99 -1.94 -28.22
CA LYS A 82 12.30 -2.21 -26.81
C LYS A 82 11.40 -1.45 -25.82
N GLY A 83 10.96 -0.25 -26.19
CA GLY A 83 10.24 0.67 -25.30
C GLY A 83 11.16 1.69 -24.62
N PHE A 84 10.58 2.78 -24.14
CA PHE A 84 11.31 3.89 -23.52
C PHE A 84 10.43 4.71 -22.57
N GLY A 85 11.08 5.51 -21.72
CA GLY A 85 10.42 6.33 -20.71
C GLY A 85 10.15 5.58 -19.41
N THR A 86 9.33 6.17 -18.53
CA THR A 86 9.07 5.66 -17.18
C THR A 86 7.58 5.56 -16.91
N LEU A 87 7.13 4.47 -16.28
CA LEU A 87 5.71 4.24 -15.93
C LEU A 87 5.12 5.33 -15.03
N ASP A 88 5.95 6.07 -14.30
CA ASP A 88 5.55 7.19 -13.43
C ASP A 88 5.47 8.54 -14.19
N GLU A 89 5.97 8.63 -15.42
CA GLU A 89 5.93 9.84 -16.24
C GLU A 89 5.31 9.61 -17.63
N GLU A 90 6.08 9.74 -18.71
CA GLU A 90 5.69 9.45 -20.08
C GLU A 90 6.48 8.24 -20.56
N PHE A 91 5.81 7.32 -21.25
CA PHE A 91 6.45 6.10 -21.72
C PHE A 91 5.78 5.52 -22.97
N TRP A 92 6.54 4.66 -23.63
CA TRP A 92 6.11 3.70 -24.63
C TRP A 92 6.52 2.30 -24.18
N LEU A 93 5.57 1.37 -24.10
CA LEU A 93 5.82 0.03 -23.56
C LEU A 93 6.84 -0.78 -24.38
N GLY A 94 6.88 -0.56 -25.71
CA GLY A 94 7.72 -1.33 -26.63
C GLY A 94 6.90 -2.26 -27.52
N ASN A 95 7.22 -2.27 -28.82
CA ASN A 95 6.45 -3.03 -29.81
C ASN A 95 6.53 -4.54 -29.59
N GLU A 96 7.67 -5.06 -29.14
CA GLU A 96 7.84 -6.49 -28.85
C GLU A 96 6.88 -6.93 -27.73
N GLN A 97 6.81 -6.13 -26.66
CA GLN A 97 5.91 -6.37 -25.54
C GLN A 97 4.45 -6.24 -25.97
N ILE A 98 4.13 -5.22 -26.79
CA ILE A 98 2.78 -5.01 -27.33
C ILE A 98 2.35 -6.21 -28.17
N HIS A 99 3.22 -6.67 -29.06
CA HIS A 99 2.97 -7.83 -29.90
C HIS A 99 2.78 -9.10 -29.05
N ALA A 100 3.67 -9.35 -28.09
CA ALA A 100 3.58 -10.52 -27.21
C ALA A 100 2.21 -10.62 -26.53
N PHE A 101 1.68 -9.51 -26.01
CA PHE A 101 0.41 -9.55 -25.29
C PHE A 101 -0.82 -9.56 -26.22
N THR A 102 -0.76 -8.85 -27.35
CA THR A 102 -1.87 -8.79 -28.32
C THR A 102 -1.97 -10.04 -29.19
N SER A 103 -0.92 -10.85 -29.27
CA SER A 103 -0.88 -12.10 -30.06
C SER A 103 -1.86 -13.17 -29.57
N SER A 104 -2.34 -13.08 -28.32
CA SER A 104 -3.26 -14.04 -27.73
C SER A 104 -4.63 -13.39 -27.48
N GLY A 105 -5.63 -13.80 -28.27
CA GLY A 105 -7.03 -13.38 -28.09
C GLY A 105 -7.41 -12.08 -28.81
N THR A 106 -8.55 -11.52 -28.42
CA THR A 106 -9.11 -10.28 -28.98
C THR A 106 -8.92 -9.16 -27.98
N TRP A 107 -8.38 -8.03 -28.45
CA TRP A 107 -8.08 -6.86 -27.64
C TRP A 107 -8.81 -5.64 -28.20
N GLU A 108 -9.30 -4.77 -27.32
CA GLU A 108 -9.85 -3.46 -27.68
C GLU A 108 -8.83 -2.37 -27.34
N LEU A 109 -8.68 -1.39 -28.23
CA LEU A 109 -7.82 -0.24 -28.01
C LEU A 109 -8.64 0.95 -27.54
N ARG A 110 -8.35 1.45 -26.34
CA ARG A 110 -8.89 2.69 -25.80
C ARG A 110 -7.88 3.82 -25.94
N VAL A 111 -8.33 4.96 -26.46
CA VAL A 111 -7.51 6.18 -26.56
C VAL A 111 -8.18 7.30 -25.78
N GLU A 112 -7.49 7.77 -24.74
CA GLU A 112 -7.93 8.90 -23.93
C GLU A 112 -7.14 10.16 -24.27
N ARG A 113 -7.85 11.28 -24.41
CA ARG A 113 -7.24 12.58 -24.63
C ARG A 113 -7.82 13.59 -23.66
N LYS A 114 -6.94 14.25 -22.90
CA LYS A 114 -7.32 15.40 -22.09
C LYS A 114 -7.25 16.66 -22.94
N ARG A 115 -8.27 17.52 -22.84
CA ARG A 115 -8.18 18.89 -23.38
C ARG A 115 -7.26 19.70 -22.47
N CYS A 116 -6.25 20.32 -23.06
CA CYS A 116 -5.55 21.42 -22.38
C CYS A 116 -6.43 22.67 -22.49
N ILE A 117 -6.84 23.23 -21.34
CA ILE A 117 -7.33 24.61 -21.30
C ILE A 117 -6.08 25.47 -21.38
N CYS A 118 -5.75 25.97 -22.56
CA CYS A 118 -4.79 27.05 -22.69
C CYS A 118 -5.48 28.29 -22.12
N ALA A 119 -4.99 28.82 -21.00
CA ALA A 119 -5.30 30.19 -20.62
C ALA A 119 -4.71 31.09 -21.71
N ILE A 120 -5.57 31.63 -22.56
CA ILE A 120 -5.21 32.72 -23.46
C ILE A 120 -4.92 33.91 -22.53
N GLN A 121 -3.64 34.19 -22.30
CA GLN A 121 -3.15 35.46 -21.76
C GLN A 121 -2.60 36.29 -22.92
#